data_AF-A0A7Y8KY88-F1
#
_entry.id   AF-A0A7Y8KY88-F1
#
_cell.length_a   1.000
_cell.length_b   1.000
_cell.length_c   1.000
_cell.angle_alpha   90.00
_cell.angle_beta   90.00
_cell.angle_gamma   90.00
#
_symmetry.space_group_name_H-M   'P 1'
#
loop_
_entity.id
_entity.type
_entity.pdbx_description
1 polymer ?
#
loop_
_entity_poly.entity_id
_entity_poly.type
_entity_poly.pdbx_seq_one_letter_code
_entity_poly.pdbx_strand_id
1 'polypeptide(L)'
;MTTEDLDRLIDVLFADLKLEMPGADDPTDPQEALARYREATSKYPGGMSAHQDEHVIRSNMFQSIQMEVRSGWLTQGHFERLLKRLSKKEGRDEYLQWLAQLQAHRARLAQQQHRNSRKEYKPLFSSKQEQILSFLQQKPSGPGPLVEEFKQREDVRKRGIDLTHALIYEFEWGFVTQQSEIYDFYVSHVWRHGTERYIDRFLSGWKEEVDHEVEAKRIQTWGDFLISFDDGISNFSCLSLGNLVGGEKGRSWIGLEFLVRIFPVLAAKVIDPKYKFARDWRCV
;
A
#
# COMPACT_ATOMS: atom_id res chain seq x y z
N MET A 1 -10.46 26.93 11.96
CA MET A 1 -9.01 27.12 11.73
C MET A 1 -8.81 27.63 10.31
N THR A 2 -7.92 28.58 10.13
CA THR A 2 -7.71 29.37 8.90
C THR A 2 -6.38 29.00 8.23
N THR A 3 -6.12 29.53 7.03
CA THR A 3 -4.80 29.45 6.38
C THR A 3 -3.70 30.05 7.26
N GLU A 4 -4.02 31.13 7.98
CA GLU A 4 -3.13 31.81 8.93
C GLU A 4 -2.70 30.89 10.09
N ASP A 5 -3.56 29.97 10.54
CA ASP A 5 -3.18 28.98 11.55
C ASP A 5 -2.12 27.99 11.01
N LEU A 6 -2.20 27.60 9.73
CA LEU A 6 -1.22 26.70 9.12
C LEU A 6 0.13 27.40 8.92
N ASP A 7 0.14 28.69 8.58
CA ASP A 7 1.37 29.48 8.47
C ASP A 7 2.08 29.58 9.82
N ARG A 8 1.32 29.81 10.91
CA ARG A 8 1.85 29.79 12.28
C ARG A 8 2.45 28.44 12.68
N LEU A 9 1.87 27.34 12.21
CA LEU A 9 2.41 26.00 12.44
C LEU A 9 3.74 25.79 11.72
N ILE A 10 3.86 26.27 10.47
CA ILE A 10 5.12 26.25 9.72
C ILE A 10 6.18 27.05 10.47
N ASP A 11 5.85 28.26 10.91
CA ASP A 11 6.78 29.10 11.65
C ASP A 11 7.26 28.42 12.94
N VAL A 12 6.36 27.80 13.69
CA VAL A 12 6.71 27.09 14.93
C VAL A 12 7.57 25.85 14.67
N LEU A 13 7.24 25.05 13.65
CA LEU A 13 7.96 23.81 13.37
C LEU A 13 9.33 24.08 12.76
N PHE A 14 9.50 25.14 11.98
CA PHE A 14 10.72 25.37 11.23
C PHE A 14 11.55 26.57 11.72
N ALA A 15 11.14 27.27 12.78
CA ALA A 15 11.84 28.46 13.30
C ALA A 15 13.37 28.28 13.48
N ASP A 16 13.81 27.15 14.06
CA ASP A 16 15.21 26.81 14.29
C ASP A 16 15.88 26.09 13.10
N LEU A 17 15.12 25.77 12.05
CA LEU A 17 15.62 25.23 10.77
C LEU A 17 15.63 26.26 9.64
N LYS A 18 15.05 27.45 9.86
CA LYS A 18 15.21 28.59 8.97
C LYS A 18 16.66 29.04 9.05
N LEU A 19 17.51 28.39 8.25
CA LEU A 19 18.80 28.94 7.89
C LEU A 19 18.51 30.27 7.20
N GLU A 20 19.32 31.29 7.48
CA GLU A 20 19.28 32.57 6.76
C GLU A 20 19.60 32.30 5.29
N MET A 21 18.57 31.92 4.55
CA MET A 21 18.60 31.86 3.10
C MET A 21 18.20 33.24 2.61
N PRO A 22 18.87 33.77 1.58
CA PRO A 22 18.40 34.98 0.95
C PRO A 22 16.96 34.80 0.47
N GLY A 23 16.14 35.85 0.60
CA GLY A 23 14.74 35.81 0.21
C GLY A 23 14.56 35.44 -1.26
N ALA A 24 13.37 35.00 -1.64
CA ALA A 24 13.02 34.65 -3.03
C ALA A 24 13.26 35.78 -4.05
N ASP A 25 13.47 37.02 -3.57
CA ASP A 25 13.75 38.22 -4.35
C ASP A 25 15.26 38.50 -4.52
N ASP A 26 16.17 37.67 -3.99
CA ASP A 26 17.61 37.82 -4.18
C ASP A 26 18.03 37.17 -5.52
N PRO A 27 18.53 37.93 -6.50
CA PRO A 27 18.88 37.43 -7.84
C PRO A 27 20.20 36.63 -7.83
N THR A 28 20.39 35.75 -6.86
CA THR A 28 21.54 34.87 -6.77
C THR A 28 21.45 33.72 -7.77
N ASP A 29 22.57 33.45 -8.46
CA ASP A 29 22.78 32.27 -9.30
C ASP A 29 22.39 30.99 -8.52
N PRO A 30 21.59 30.06 -9.10
CA PRO A 30 21.25 28.79 -8.48
C PRO A 30 22.44 28.01 -7.90
N GLN A 31 23.64 28.12 -8.49
CA GLN A 31 24.85 27.49 -7.96
C GLN A 31 25.35 28.15 -6.67
N GLU A 32 25.23 29.47 -6.58
CA GLU A 32 25.59 30.25 -5.39
C GLU A 32 24.60 30.00 -4.25
N ALA A 33 23.30 29.92 -4.57
CA ALA A 33 22.26 29.54 -3.63
C ALA A 33 22.51 28.12 -3.06
N LEU A 34 22.89 27.16 -3.91
CA LEU A 34 23.21 25.80 -3.48
C LEU A 34 24.49 25.75 -2.62
N ALA A 35 25.51 26.53 -2.96
CA ALA A 35 26.75 26.62 -2.18
C ALA A 35 26.49 27.20 -0.79
N ARG A 36 25.72 28.29 -0.69
CA ARG A 36 25.32 28.90 0.58
C ARG A 36 24.45 27.96 1.41
N TYR A 37 23.51 27.24 0.79
CA TYR A 37 22.71 26.22 1.48
C TYR A 37 23.59 25.11 2.06
N ARG A 38 24.55 24.60 1.29
CA ARG A 38 25.52 23.59 1.77
C ARG A 38 26.37 24.11 2.92
N GLU A 39 26.83 25.35 2.84
CA GLU A 39 27.61 25.97 3.91
C GLU A 39 26.76 26.13 5.19
N ALA A 40 25.55 26.67 5.06
CA ALA A 40 24.63 26.89 6.17
C ALA A 40 24.22 25.56 6.85
N THR A 41 23.92 24.53 6.07
CA THR A 41 23.58 23.18 6.59
C THR A 41 24.77 22.43 7.16
N SER A 42 25.99 22.70 6.71
CA SER A 42 27.21 22.09 7.29
C SER A 42 27.48 22.54 8.73
N LYS A 43 26.98 23.72 9.11
CA LYS A 43 27.04 24.26 10.48
C LYS A 43 25.95 23.68 11.39
N TYR A 44 24.99 22.94 10.86
CA TYR A 44 23.95 22.27 11.65
C TYR A 44 24.57 21.13 12.48
N PRO A 45 24.17 20.93 13.75
CA PRO A 45 24.63 19.79 14.54
C PRO A 45 24.31 18.45 13.87
N GLY A 46 25.34 17.65 13.54
CA GLY A 46 25.20 16.41 12.77
C GLY A 46 25.28 16.60 11.24
N GLY A 47 25.55 17.82 10.78
CA GLY A 47 25.77 18.17 9.38
C GLY A 47 24.51 18.14 8.51
N MET A 48 24.74 18.13 7.19
CA MET A 48 23.67 18.22 6.19
C MET A 48 22.64 17.09 6.28
N SER A 49 23.08 15.85 6.56
CA SER A 49 22.18 14.69 6.70
C SER A 49 21.21 14.90 7.87
N ALA A 50 21.71 15.30 9.04
CA ALA A 50 20.87 15.53 10.21
C ALA A 50 19.88 16.69 10.00
N HIS A 51 20.29 17.72 9.27
CA HIS A 51 19.40 18.82 8.88
C HIS A 51 18.27 18.34 7.95
N GLN A 52 18.58 17.51 6.97
CA GLN A 52 17.60 16.94 6.04
C GLN A 52 16.62 16.01 6.76
N ASP A 53 17.12 15.13 7.63
CA ASP A 53 16.30 14.21 8.43
C ASP A 53 15.32 15.00 9.31
N GLU A 54 15.80 16.03 9.99
CA GLU A 54 14.96 16.89 10.82
C GLU A 54 13.89 17.61 9.97
N HIS A 55 14.25 18.09 8.78
CA HIS A 55 13.29 18.73 7.87
C HIS A 55 12.19 17.75 7.42
N VAL A 56 12.54 16.50 7.10
CA VAL A 56 11.58 15.44 6.74
C VAL A 56 10.66 15.12 7.92
N ILE A 57 11.22 14.92 9.11
CA ILE A 57 10.46 14.62 10.32
C ILE A 57 9.43 15.73 10.61
N ARG A 58 9.85 16.99 10.55
CA ARG A 58 8.96 18.13 10.83
C ARG A 58 7.94 18.37 9.73
N SER A 59 8.27 18.04 8.48
CA SER A 59 7.30 18.05 7.37
C SER A 59 6.20 17.00 7.59
N ASN A 60 6.56 15.80 8.05
CA ASN A 60 5.60 14.75 8.39
C ASN A 60 4.70 15.14 9.58
N MET A 61 5.27 15.83 10.58
CA MET A 61 4.49 16.41 11.68
C MET A 61 3.50 17.46 11.19
N PHE A 62 3.93 18.38 10.33
CA PHE A 62 3.07 19.39 9.71
C PHE A 62 1.88 18.74 8.99
N GLN A 63 2.13 17.75 8.14
CA GLN A 63 1.08 17.03 7.41
C GLN A 63 0.08 16.34 8.35
N SER A 64 0.58 15.67 9.39
CA SER A 64 -0.26 14.98 10.38
C SER A 64 -1.19 15.96 11.10
N ILE A 65 -0.66 17.10 11.55
CA ILE A 65 -1.45 18.14 12.22
C ILE A 65 -2.41 18.79 11.23
N GLN A 66 -1.99 19.08 10.00
CA GLN A 66 -2.87 19.63 8.96
C GLN A 66 -4.08 18.73 8.71
N MET A 67 -3.92 17.41 8.76
CA MET A 67 -5.03 16.46 8.66
C MET A 67 -5.96 16.51 9.89
N GLU A 68 -5.43 16.63 11.10
CA GLU A 68 -6.23 16.79 12.33
C GLU A 68 -7.03 18.10 12.32
N VAL A 69 -6.46 19.16 11.77
CA VAL A 69 -7.11 20.45 11.56
C VAL A 69 -8.26 20.33 10.57
N ARG A 70 -8.00 19.75 9.38
CA ARG A 70 -9.00 19.60 8.31
C ARG A 70 -10.17 18.69 8.71
N SER A 71 -9.90 17.68 9.52
CA SER A 71 -10.93 16.76 10.03
C SER A 71 -11.80 17.36 11.14
N GLY A 72 -11.49 18.58 11.61
CA GLY A 72 -12.26 19.29 12.63
C GLY A 72 -12.08 18.77 14.06
N TRP A 73 -11.14 17.84 14.28
CA TRP A 73 -10.86 17.25 15.59
C TRP A 73 -10.07 18.18 16.51
N LEU A 74 -9.28 19.09 15.92
CA LEU A 74 -8.45 20.02 16.68
C LEU A 74 -9.17 21.34 16.92
N THR A 75 -9.63 21.57 18.15
CA THR A 75 -10.22 22.86 18.53
C THR A 75 -9.14 23.94 18.66
N GLN A 76 -9.51 25.22 18.48
CA GLN A 76 -8.53 26.32 18.53
C GLN A 76 -7.69 26.32 19.83
N GLY A 77 -8.33 26.10 20.98
CA GLY A 77 -7.61 26.04 22.27
C GLY A 77 -6.65 24.85 22.39
N HIS A 78 -6.91 23.73 21.71
CA HIS A 78 -5.96 22.61 21.62
C HIS A 78 -4.82 22.91 20.65
N PHE A 79 -5.12 23.57 19.54
CA PHE A 79 -4.12 23.98 18.57
C PHE A 79 -3.08 24.94 19.18
N GLU A 80 -3.51 25.96 19.92
CA GLU A 80 -2.58 26.89 20.60
C GLU A 80 -1.66 26.19 21.60
N ARG A 81 -2.20 25.22 22.36
CA ARG A 81 -1.40 24.39 23.28
C ARG A 81 -0.40 23.52 22.53
N LEU A 82 -0.80 22.97 21.39
CA LEU A 82 0.05 22.17 20.52
C LEU A 82 1.20 23.02 19.96
N LEU A 83 0.93 24.21 19.42
CA LEU A 83 1.97 25.13 18.94
C LEU A 83 3.00 25.44 20.03
N LYS A 84 2.55 25.79 21.23
CA LYS A 84 3.44 26.09 22.37
C LYS A 84 4.33 24.89 22.76
N ARG A 85 3.85 23.67 22.57
CA ARG A 85 4.61 22.44 22.82
C ARG A 85 5.63 22.20 21.71
N LEU A 86 5.20 22.30 20.45
CA LEU A 86 6.03 22.04 19.27
C LEU A 86 7.14 23.07 19.04
N SER A 87 7.04 24.25 19.65
CA SER A 87 8.10 25.26 19.63
C SER A 87 9.37 24.81 20.37
N LYS A 88 9.32 23.70 21.12
CA LYS A 88 10.45 23.12 21.85
C LYS A 88 10.78 21.75 21.29
N LYS A 89 12.07 21.40 21.25
CA LYS A 89 12.52 20.08 20.76
C LYS A 89 11.90 18.93 21.54
N GLU A 90 11.88 19.03 22.86
CA GLU A 90 11.31 18.00 23.74
C GLU A 90 9.83 17.78 23.42
N GLY A 91 9.09 18.87 23.17
CA GLY A 91 7.68 18.78 22.81
C GLY A 91 7.44 18.17 21.43
N ARG A 92 8.37 18.33 20.48
CA ARG A 92 8.34 17.65 19.18
C ARG A 92 8.61 16.15 19.33
N ASP A 93 9.63 15.79 20.11
CA ASP A 93 9.99 14.39 20.39
C ASP A 93 8.82 13.65 21.06
N GLU A 94 8.18 14.26 22.05
CA GLU A 94 6.99 13.69 22.70
C GLU A 94 5.80 13.56 21.73
N TYR A 95 5.61 14.51 20.80
CA TYR A 95 4.56 14.43 19.79
C TYR A 95 4.80 13.27 18.81
N LEU A 96 6.05 13.06 18.38
CA LEU A 96 6.43 11.92 17.53
C LEU A 96 6.21 10.59 18.25
N GLN A 97 6.57 10.50 19.54
CA GLN A 97 6.30 9.32 20.35
C GLN A 97 4.80 9.06 20.47
N TRP A 98 4.00 10.11 20.67
CA TRP A 98 2.54 9.99 20.70
C TRP A 98 1.97 9.52 19.35
N LEU A 99 2.46 10.05 18.23
CA LEU A 99 2.06 9.58 16.88
C LEU A 99 2.38 8.10 16.70
N ALA A 100 3.57 7.65 17.11
CA ALA A 100 3.96 6.24 17.04
C ALA A 100 3.05 5.36 17.92
N GLN A 101 2.72 5.80 19.13
CA GLN A 101 1.78 5.10 20.02
C GLN A 101 0.36 5.06 19.45
N LEU A 102 -0.10 6.15 18.82
CA LEU A 102 -1.41 6.23 18.18
C LEU A 102 -1.49 5.29 16.98
N GLN A 103 -0.44 5.22 16.16
CA GLN A 103 -0.33 4.27 15.05
C GLN A 103 -0.35 2.83 15.57
N ALA A 104 0.43 2.52 16.60
CA ALA A 104 0.44 1.20 17.23
C ALA A 104 -0.93 0.84 17.85
N HIS A 105 -1.61 1.81 18.47
CA HIS A 105 -2.96 1.61 19.03
C HIS A 105 -4.00 1.39 17.94
N ARG A 106 -3.97 2.17 16.85
CA ARG A 106 -4.82 1.96 15.66
C ARG A 106 -4.58 0.59 15.04
N ALA A 107 -3.32 0.15 14.95
CA ALA A 107 -2.99 -1.19 14.49
C ALA A 107 -3.56 -2.28 15.41
N ARG A 108 -3.46 -2.10 16.75
CA ARG A 108 -4.07 -3.02 17.74
C ARG A 108 -5.60 -3.03 17.67
N LEU A 109 -6.25 -1.87 17.52
CA LEU A 109 -7.70 -1.79 17.37
C LEU A 109 -8.16 -2.46 16.07
N ALA A 110 -7.44 -2.24 14.97
CA ALA A 110 -7.69 -2.95 13.72
C ALA A 110 -7.51 -4.47 13.90
N GLN A 111 -6.46 -4.90 14.60
CA GLN A 111 -6.22 -6.31 14.93
C GLN A 111 -7.34 -6.91 15.81
N GLN A 112 -7.87 -6.14 16.78
CA GLN A 112 -8.95 -6.57 17.66
C GLN A 112 -10.29 -6.63 16.93
N GLN A 113 -10.59 -5.65 16.08
CA GLN A 113 -11.74 -5.67 15.17
C GLN A 113 -11.65 -6.86 14.21
N HIS A 114 -10.45 -7.17 13.70
CA HIS A 114 -10.21 -8.32 12.82
C HIS A 114 -10.31 -9.68 13.54
N ARG A 115 -9.83 -9.78 14.78
CA ARG A 115 -10.04 -10.97 15.64
C ARG A 115 -11.52 -11.21 15.92
N ASN A 116 -12.29 -10.14 16.09
CA ASN A 116 -13.74 -10.21 16.29
C ASN A 116 -14.51 -10.42 14.98
N SER A 117 -13.94 -10.09 13.81
CA SER A 117 -14.54 -10.30 12.49
C SER A 117 -14.14 -11.62 11.82
N ARG A 118 -13.20 -12.40 12.40
CA ARG A 118 -12.97 -13.83 12.08
C ARG A 118 -14.20 -14.67 12.46
N LYS A 119 -15.29 -14.50 11.71
CA LYS A 119 -15.95 -15.68 11.16
C LYS A 119 -14.89 -16.34 10.29
N GLU A 120 -14.57 -17.61 10.53
CA GLU A 120 -13.75 -18.38 9.59
C GLU A 120 -14.44 -18.33 8.22
N TYR A 121 -14.01 -17.42 7.35
CA TYR A 121 -14.51 -17.36 5.99
C TYR A 121 -14.05 -18.63 5.31
N LYS A 122 -15.01 -19.47 4.94
CA LYS A 122 -14.69 -20.65 4.15
C LYS A 122 -14.08 -20.19 2.83
N PRO A 123 -12.98 -20.82 2.38
CA PRO A 123 -12.38 -20.47 1.11
C PRO A 123 -13.40 -20.64 -0.02
N LEU A 124 -13.38 -19.72 -0.99
CA LEU A 124 -14.33 -19.73 -2.11
C LEU A 124 -14.13 -20.95 -3.01
N PHE A 125 -12.90 -21.41 -3.12
CA PHE A 125 -12.48 -22.55 -3.92
C PHE A 125 -11.27 -23.22 -3.26
N SER A 126 -10.90 -24.39 -3.77
CA SER A 126 -9.63 -25.04 -3.46
C SER A 126 -8.97 -25.51 -4.74
N SER A 127 -7.65 -25.52 -4.75
CA SER A 127 -6.86 -26.01 -5.89
C SER A 127 -6.45 -27.46 -5.65
N LYS A 128 -6.55 -28.31 -6.68
CA LYS A 128 -6.07 -29.70 -6.59
C LYS A 128 -4.55 -29.71 -6.43
N GLN A 129 -4.04 -30.64 -5.62
CA GLN A 129 -2.61 -30.76 -5.36
C GLN A 129 -1.80 -30.94 -6.66
N GLU A 130 -2.33 -31.69 -7.63
CA GLU A 130 -1.71 -31.93 -8.93
C GLU A 130 -1.54 -30.64 -9.76
N GLN A 131 -2.51 -29.72 -9.68
CA GLN A 131 -2.45 -28.43 -10.38
C GLN A 131 -1.41 -27.51 -9.74
N ILE A 132 -1.32 -27.51 -8.41
CA ILE A 132 -0.30 -26.76 -7.67
C ILE A 132 1.10 -27.32 -7.96
N LEU A 133 1.26 -28.64 -7.98
CA LEU A 133 2.53 -29.28 -8.36
C LEU A 133 2.93 -28.94 -9.80
N SER A 134 1.98 -28.92 -10.73
CA SER A 134 2.24 -28.52 -12.13
C SER A 134 2.68 -27.06 -12.24
N PHE A 135 2.04 -26.16 -11.47
CA PHE A 135 2.44 -24.76 -11.36
C PHE A 135 3.88 -24.61 -10.83
N LEU A 136 4.20 -25.30 -9.73
CA LEU A 136 5.54 -25.27 -9.13
C LEU A 136 6.63 -25.78 -10.08
N GLN A 137 6.31 -26.79 -10.90
CA GLN A 137 7.21 -27.39 -11.89
C GLN A 137 7.27 -26.63 -13.23
N GLN A 138 6.60 -25.48 -13.35
CA GLN A 138 6.50 -24.71 -14.60
C GLN A 138 5.95 -25.54 -15.77
N LYS A 139 4.96 -26.38 -15.50
CA LYS A 139 4.24 -27.18 -16.50
C LYS A 139 2.87 -26.53 -16.74
N PRO A 140 2.77 -25.54 -17.65
CA PRO A 140 1.49 -24.91 -17.96
C PRO A 140 0.52 -25.93 -18.53
N SER A 141 -0.75 -25.84 -18.14
CA SER A 141 -1.82 -26.65 -18.74
C SER A 141 -2.17 -26.18 -20.16
N GLY A 142 -1.87 -24.92 -20.47
CA GLY A 142 -2.36 -24.25 -21.67
C GLY A 142 -3.80 -23.74 -21.52
N PRO A 143 -4.35 -23.12 -22.58
CA PRO A 143 -5.69 -22.57 -22.58
C PRO A 143 -6.74 -23.69 -22.64
N GLY A 144 -7.63 -23.70 -21.66
CA GLY A 144 -8.80 -24.57 -21.54
C GLY A 144 -10.12 -23.78 -21.54
N PRO A 145 -11.21 -24.41 -21.05
CA PRO A 145 -12.56 -23.86 -21.18
C PRO A 145 -12.76 -22.46 -20.57
N LEU A 146 -12.15 -22.16 -19.43
CA LEU A 146 -12.29 -20.87 -18.75
C LEU A 146 -11.49 -19.77 -19.45
N VAL A 147 -10.36 -20.11 -20.06
CA VAL A 147 -9.59 -19.17 -20.90
C VAL A 147 -10.36 -18.85 -22.17
N GLU A 148 -10.97 -19.85 -22.80
CA GLU A 148 -11.80 -19.63 -23.98
C GLU A 148 -13.05 -18.80 -23.66
N GLU A 149 -13.73 -19.07 -22.54
CA GLU A 149 -14.82 -18.22 -22.06
C GLU A 149 -14.36 -16.78 -21.84
N PHE A 150 -13.20 -16.57 -21.21
CA PHE A 150 -12.64 -15.25 -20.96
C PHE A 150 -12.39 -14.48 -22.27
N LYS A 151 -11.78 -15.13 -23.28
CA LYS A 151 -11.52 -14.53 -24.59
C LYS A 151 -12.77 -14.08 -25.34
N GLN A 152 -13.92 -14.73 -25.11
CA GLN A 152 -15.17 -14.38 -25.80
C GLN A 152 -15.86 -13.14 -25.22
N ARG A 153 -15.46 -12.67 -24.04
CA ARG A 153 -16.07 -11.51 -23.40
C ARG A 153 -15.84 -10.24 -24.21
N GLU A 154 -16.88 -9.41 -24.29
CA GLU A 154 -16.87 -8.20 -25.11
C GLU A 154 -15.84 -7.17 -24.63
N ASP A 155 -15.69 -7.02 -23.31
CA ASP A 155 -14.70 -6.12 -22.71
C ASP A 155 -13.27 -6.62 -22.92
N VAL A 156 -13.02 -7.92 -22.85
CA VAL A 156 -11.72 -8.54 -23.17
C VAL A 156 -11.37 -8.33 -24.65
N ARG A 157 -12.31 -8.60 -25.56
CA ARG A 157 -12.12 -8.42 -27.01
C ARG A 157 -11.92 -6.97 -27.41
N LYS A 158 -12.71 -6.04 -26.86
CA LYS A 158 -12.59 -4.60 -27.15
C LYS A 158 -11.24 -4.03 -26.72
N ARG A 159 -10.65 -4.61 -25.68
CA ARG A 159 -9.41 -4.10 -25.06
C ARG A 159 -8.16 -4.83 -25.54
N GLY A 160 -8.29 -5.91 -26.31
CA GLY A 160 -7.18 -6.56 -26.99
C GLY A 160 -6.21 -7.29 -26.05
N ILE A 161 -6.70 -7.89 -24.96
CA ILE A 161 -5.86 -8.67 -24.04
C ILE A 161 -5.21 -9.83 -24.81
N ASP A 162 -3.89 -9.79 -24.96
CA ASP A 162 -3.13 -10.80 -25.69
C ASP A 162 -2.48 -11.81 -24.73
N LEU A 163 -2.92 -13.06 -24.82
CA LEU A 163 -2.41 -14.18 -24.03
C LEU A 163 -1.46 -15.08 -24.83
N THR A 164 -1.11 -14.72 -26.06
CA THR A 164 -0.38 -15.60 -27.01
C THR A 164 0.97 -16.05 -26.48
N HIS A 165 1.65 -15.21 -25.70
CA HIS A 165 2.97 -15.49 -25.14
C HIS A 165 2.96 -15.78 -23.64
N ALA A 166 1.78 -15.91 -23.02
CA ALA A 166 1.68 -16.22 -21.60
C ALA A 166 1.79 -17.73 -21.35
N LEU A 167 2.47 -18.13 -20.27
CA LEU A 167 2.29 -19.46 -19.70
C LEU A 167 0.94 -19.48 -18.98
N ILE A 168 0.11 -20.47 -19.27
CA ILE A 168 -1.26 -20.54 -18.74
C ILE A 168 -1.41 -21.77 -17.84
N TYR A 169 -1.85 -21.54 -16.62
CA TYR A 169 -2.17 -22.56 -15.62
C TYR A 169 -3.65 -22.47 -15.29
N GLU A 170 -4.44 -23.40 -15.80
CA GLU A 170 -5.90 -23.42 -15.62
C GLU A 170 -6.31 -24.34 -14.48
N PHE A 171 -7.19 -23.79 -13.63
CA PHE A 171 -7.77 -24.40 -12.45
C PHE A 171 -9.28 -24.54 -12.64
N GLU A 172 -9.95 -25.33 -11.80
CA GLU A 172 -11.42 -25.46 -11.88
C GLU A 172 -12.16 -24.16 -11.52
N TRP A 173 -11.51 -23.27 -10.79
CA TRP A 173 -12.06 -21.99 -10.36
C TRP A 173 -11.71 -20.82 -11.28
N GLY A 174 -10.72 -20.99 -12.18
CA GLY A 174 -10.11 -19.87 -12.89
C GLY A 174 -8.80 -20.23 -13.58
N PHE A 175 -7.96 -19.26 -13.90
CA PHE A 175 -6.63 -19.53 -14.44
C PHE A 175 -5.60 -18.53 -13.89
N VAL A 176 -4.33 -18.82 -14.14
CA VAL A 176 -3.21 -17.92 -13.88
C VAL A 176 -2.41 -17.79 -15.15
N THR A 177 -2.16 -16.56 -15.60
CA THR A 177 -1.20 -16.30 -16.67
C THR A 177 0.11 -15.87 -16.06
N GLN A 178 1.22 -16.30 -16.65
CA GLN A 178 2.54 -15.86 -16.28
C GLN A 178 3.25 -15.30 -17.51
N GLN A 179 3.69 -14.06 -17.41
CA GLN A 179 4.60 -13.41 -18.35
C GLN A 179 5.80 -12.89 -17.56
N SER A 180 6.98 -13.46 -17.82
CA SER A 180 8.18 -13.21 -17.01
C SER A 180 7.93 -13.51 -15.52
N GLU A 181 8.11 -12.54 -14.63
CA GLU A 181 7.90 -12.66 -13.18
C GLU A 181 6.57 -12.02 -12.73
N ILE A 182 5.65 -11.78 -13.67
CA ILE A 182 4.31 -11.25 -13.41
C ILE A 182 3.30 -12.40 -13.53
N TYR A 183 2.43 -12.52 -12.54
CA TYR A 183 1.40 -13.55 -12.47
C TYR A 183 0.03 -12.87 -12.36
N ASP A 184 -0.85 -13.09 -13.32
CA ASP A 184 -2.21 -12.55 -13.27
C ASP A 184 -3.19 -13.65 -12.89
N PHE A 185 -3.96 -13.39 -11.83
CA PHE A 185 -4.89 -14.34 -11.24
C PHE A 185 -6.30 -14.03 -11.67
N TYR A 186 -6.91 -15.04 -12.27
CA TYR A 186 -8.10 -14.89 -13.02
C TYR A 186 -9.21 -15.80 -12.43
N VAL A 187 -10.18 -15.26 -11.66
CA VAL A 187 -11.25 -16.06 -11.00
C VAL A 187 -12.60 -15.96 -11.71
N SER A 188 -13.02 -17.04 -12.36
CA SER A 188 -14.25 -17.12 -13.17
C SER A 188 -15.49 -16.58 -12.45
N HIS A 189 -15.70 -16.99 -11.20
CA HIS A 189 -16.87 -16.61 -10.41
C HIS A 189 -16.89 -15.11 -10.08
N VAL A 190 -15.74 -14.52 -9.78
CA VAL A 190 -15.62 -13.09 -9.50
C VAL A 190 -16.01 -12.29 -10.73
N TRP A 191 -15.61 -12.70 -11.92
CA TRP A 191 -15.91 -11.91 -13.12
C TRP A 191 -17.32 -12.10 -13.63
N ARG A 192 -17.84 -13.32 -13.60
CA ARG A 192 -19.24 -13.59 -13.98
C ARG A 192 -20.22 -12.78 -13.15
N HIS A 193 -19.83 -12.41 -11.94
CA HIS A 193 -20.63 -11.59 -11.02
C HIS A 193 -20.05 -10.19 -10.79
N GLY A 194 -18.95 -9.85 -11.48
CA GLY A 194 -18.09 -8.73 -11.15
C GLY A 194 -18.62 -7.39 -11.64
N THR A 195 -19.02 -6.50 -10.72
CA THR A 195 -19.11 -5.05 -10.98
C THR A 195 -17.74 -4.39 -10.72
N GLU A 196 -17.54 -3.16 -11.23
CA GLU A 196 -16.35 -2.33 -10.98
C GLU A 196 -15.92 -2.27 -9.49
N ARG A 197 -16.86 -2.46 -8.57
CA ARG A 197 -16.64 -2.41 -7.12
C ARG A 197 -15.88 -3.60 -6.54
N TYR A 198 -15.73 -4.73 -7.24
CA TYR A 198 -15.00 -5.88 -6.67
C TYR A 198 -13.50 -5.69 -6.68
N ILE A 199 -12.97 -4.87 -7.59
CA ILE A 199 -11.55 -4.50 -7.65
C ILE A 199 -11.17 -3.75 -6.38
N ASP A 200 -12.00 -2.75 -6.02
CA ASP A 200 -11.82 -1.98 -4.80
C ASP A 200 -11.77 -2.88 -3.57
N ARG A 201 -12.64 -3.88 -3.57
CA ARG A 201 -12.74 -4.86 -2.49
C ARG A 201 -11.53 -5.79 -2.46
N PHE A 202 -10.98 -6.21 -3.61
CA PHE A 202 -9.72 -6.95 -3.67
C PHE A 202 -8.55 -6.13 -3.12
N LEU A 203 -8.46 -4.84 -3.45
CA LEU A 203 -7.43 -3.94 -2.91
C LEU A 203 -7.57 -3.76 -1.40
N SER A 204 -8.78 -3.50 -0.93
CA SER A 204 -9.08 -3.40 0.50
C SER A 204 -8.75 -4.71 1.24
N GLY A 205 -9.10 -5.86 0.66
CA GLY A 205 -8.81 -7.16 1.24
C GLY A 205 -7.33 -7.50 1.24
N TRP A 206 -6.60 -7.19 0.17
CA TRP A 206 -5.15 -7.40 0.11
C TRP A 206 -4.42 -6.51 1.12
N LYS A 207 -4.76 -5.22 1.20
CA LYS A 207 -4.21 -4.32 2.23
C LYS A 207 -4.51 -4.83 3.64
N GLU A 208 -5.72 -5.33 3.88
CA GLU A 208 -6.09 -5.96 5.15
C GLU A 208 -5.18 -7.17 5.46
N GLU A 209 -4.97 -8.10 4.52
CA GLU A 209 -4.08 -9.25 4.73
C GLU A 209 -2.60 -8.85 4.95
N VAL A 210 -2.10 -7.83 4.24
CA VAL A 210 -0.69 -7.38 4.36
C VAL A 210 -0.46 -6.51 5.60
N ASP A 211 -1.36 -5.60 5.94
CA ASP A 211 -1.22 -4.71 7.12
C ASP A 211 -1.39 -5.48 8.44
N HIS A 212 -2.03 -6.66 8.45
CA HIS A 212 -2.36 -7.39 9.66
C HIS A 212 -1.28 -8.36 10.18
N GLU A 213 -0.26 -8.71 9.40
CA GLU A 213 0.85 -9.55 9.90
C GLU A 213 2.06 -8.72 10.36
N VAL A 214 1.89 -7.85 11.36
CA VAL A 214 3.01 -7.41 12.21
C VAL A 214 3.28 -8.47 13.29
N GLU A 215 3.47 -9.72 12.86
CA GLU A 215 4.15 -10.73 13.65
C GLU A 215 5.57 -10.84 13.07
N ALA A 216 6.44 -9.98 13.57
CA ALA A 216 7.82 -9.72 13.15
C ALA A 216 8.79 -10.92 13.30
N LYS A 217 8.33 -12.15 13.08
CA LYS A 217 9.16 -13.37 13.03
C LYS A 217 8.94 -14.24 11.78
N ARG A 218 8.05 -13.86 10.86
CA ARG A 218 7.93 -14.49 9.52
C ARG A 218 8.30 -13.57 8.35
N ILE A 219 8.52 -12.29 8.63
CA ILE A 219 8.74 -11.24 7.63
C ILE A 219 10.24 -11.07 7.37
N GLN A 220 10.83 -12.02 6.66
CA GLN A 220 12.04 -11.77 5.88
C GLN A 220 11.79 -11.99 4.38
N THR A 221 10.55 -12.30 4.00
CA THR A 221 10.14 -12.74 2.65
C THR A 221 9.10 -11.84 1.98
N TRP A 222 8.63 -10.76 2.61
CA TRP A 222 7.52 -9.93 2.09
C TRP A 222 7.97 -8.62 1.44
N GLY A 223 9.16 -8.10 1.78
CA GLY A 223 9.80 -6.98 1.03
C GLY A 223 10.30 -7.39 -0.37
N ASP A 224 9.96 -8.61 -0.76
CA ASP A 224 10.54 -9.47 -1.77
C ASP A 224 9.49 -9.78 -2.86
N PHE A 225 8.21 -9.43 -2.64
CA PHE A 225 7.14 -9.52 -3.62
C PHE A 225 6.42 -8.17 -3.69
N LEU A 226 6.26 -7.63 -4.89
CA LEU A 226 5.45 -6.43 -5.13
C LEU A 226 4.17 -6.87 -5.81
N ILE A 227 3.05 -6.78 -5.09
CA ILE A 227 1.78 -6.73 -5.80
C ILE A 227 1.71 -5.35 -6.45
N SER A 228 1.97 -5.30 -7.75
CA SER A 228 1.54 -4.21 -8.60
C SER A 228 0.22 -4.60 -9.24
N PHE A 229 -0.86 -3.93 -8.87
CA PHE A 229 -1.99 -3.83 -9.78
C PHE A 229 -1.59 -2.80 -10.82
N ASP A 230 -1.56 -3.19 -12.09
CA ASP A 230 -1.45 -2.22 -13.17
C ASP A 230 -2.62 -1.22 -13.03
N ASP A 231 -2.36 0.09 -13.07
CA ASP A 231 -3.42 1.13 -13.07
C ASP A 231 -4.31 1.04 -14.34
N GLY A 232 -3.94 0.17 -15.27
CA GLY A 232 -4.62 -0.17 -16.49
C GLY A 232 -5.75 -1.20 -16.40
N ILE A 233 -6.29 -1.44 -17.58
CA ILE A 233 -7.52 -2.16 -17.93
C ILE A 233 -7.55 -3.66 -17.52
N SER A 234 -6.39 -4.26 -17.27
CA SER A 234 -6.15 -5.59 -16.67
C SER A 234 -6.93 -5.74 -15.35
N ASN A 235 -7.13 -4.63 -14.64
CA ASN A 235 -7.88 -4.53 -13.39
C ASN A 235 -9.33 -5.03 -13.46
N PHE A 236 -9.98 -5.10 -14.63
CA PHE A 236 -11.39 -5.51 -14.66
C PHE A 236 -11.61 -7.01 -14.41
N SER A 237 -10.57 -7.84 -14.43
CA SER A 237 -10.72 -9.30 -14.26
C SER A 237 -9.49 -10.02 -13.70
N CYS A 238 -8.39 -9.35 -13.36
CA CYS A 238 -7.28 -10.04 -12.70
C CYS A 238 -6.65 -9.25 -11.57
N LEU A 239 -6.06 -10.01 -10.64
CA LEU A 239 -5.10 -9.52 -9.65
C LEU A 239 -3.71 -9.85 -10.17
N SER A 240 -2.78 -8.90 -10.21
CA SER A 240 -1.43 -9.10 -10.75
C SER A 240 -0.39 -9.12 -9.63
N LEU A 241 0.42 -10.19 -9.55
CA LEU A 241 1.55 -10.32 -8.63
C LEU A 241 2.87 -10.16 -9.39
N GLY A 242 3.67 -9.17 -9.01
CA GLY A 242 5.07 -9.07 -9.39
C GLY A 242 5.96 -9.79 -8.38
N ASN A 243 6.69 -10.79 -8.85
CA ASN A 243 7.67 -11.51 -8.04
C ASN A 243 9.04 -10.81 -8.08
N LEU A 244 9.35 -9.98 -7.08
CA LEU A 244 10.64 -9.28 -7.00
C LEU A 244 11.80 -10.20 -6.53
N VAL A 245 11.50 -11.33 -5.86
CA VAL A 245 12.49 -12.36 -5.51
C VAL A 245 13.04 -13.05 -6.75
N GLY A 246 12.18 -13.19 -7.77
CA GLY A 246 12.43 -14.00 -8.95
C GLY A 246 12.57 -15.50 -8.63
N GLY A 247 12.68 -16.32 -9.67
CA GLY A 247 13.13 -17.71 -9.56
C GLY A 247 12.21 -18.65 -8.75
N GLU A 248 12.79 -19.73 -8.21
CA GLU A 248 12.05 -20.83 -7.59
C GLU A 248 11.41 -20.48 -6.25
N LYS A 249 12.07 -19.64 -5.44
CA LYS A 249 11.54 -19.22 -4.13
C LYS A 249 10.25 -18.42 -4.29
N GLY A 250 10.26 -17.50 -5.26
CA GLY A 250 9.12 -16.69 -5.64
C GLY A 250 7.87 -17.53 -5.95
N ARG A 251 8.04 -18.40 -6.93
CA ARG A 251 7.01 -19.34 -7.39
C ARG A 251 6.56 -20.33 -6.32
N SER A 252 7.46 -20.80 -5.48
CA SER A 252 7.11 -21.69 -4.36
C SER A 252 6.15 -21.03 -3.39
N TRP A 253 6.36 -19.77 -3.05
CA TRP A 253 5.46 -19.02 -2.18
C TRP A 253 4.09 -18.78 -2.86
N ILE A 254 4.09 -18.38 -4.14
CA ILE A 254 2.85 -18.17 -4.90
C ILE A 254 2.03 -19.47 -4.94
N GLY A 255 2.68 -20.60 -5.22
CA GLY A 255 2.01 -21.90 -5.30
C GLY A 255 1.51 -22.41 -3.95
N LEU A 256 2.34 -22.39 -2.92
CA LEU A 256 2.06 -23.09 -1.65
C LEU A 256 1.32 -22.24 -0.62
N GLU A 257 1.54 -20.93 -0.60
CA GLU A 257 0.91 -20.03 0.38
C GLU A 257 -0.19 -19.20 -0.27
N PHE A 258 0.11 -18.53 -1.39
CA PHE A 258 -0.87 -17.62 -2.00
C PHE A 258 -2.06 -18.37 -2.61
N LEU A 259 -1.82 -19.28 -3.56
CA LEU A 259 -2.88 -20.02 -4.27
C LEU A 259 -3.67 -20.99 -3.39
N VAL A 260 -3.06 -21.51 -2.32
CA VAL A 260 -3.68 -22.53 -1.46
C VAL A 260 -4.40 -21.91 -0.26
N ARG A 261 -3.86 -20.83 0.32
CA ARG A 261 -4.33 -20.33 1.62
C ARG A 261 -4.90 -18.92 1.56
N ILE A 262 -4.18 -17.98 0.95
CA ILE A 262 -4.52 -16.56 0.99
C ILE A 262 -5.62 -16.24 -0.03
N PHE A 263 -5.36 -16.55 -1.29
CA PHE A 263 -6.20 -16.14 -2.40
C PHE A 263 -7.64 -16.68 -2.34
N PRO A 264 -7.88 -17.96 -1.98
CA PRO A 264 -9.26 -18.47 -1.90
C PRO A 264 -10.11 -17.81 -0.81
N VAL A 265 -9.50 -17.46 0.32
CA VAL A 265 -10.19 -16.77 1.42
C VAL A 265 -10.43 -15.31 1.07
N LEU A 266 -9.42 -14.65 0.48
CA LEU A 266 -9.54 -13.29 -0.03
C LEU A 266 -10.68 -13.19 -1.04
N ALA A 267 -10.73 -14.09 -2.02
CA ALA A 267 -11.80 -14.14 -2.99
C ALA A 267 -13.17 -14.24 -2.29
N ALA A 268 -13.33 -15.13 -1.30
CA ALA A 268 -14.58 -15.28 -0.55
C ALA A 268 -15.04 -13.99 0.16
N LYS A 269 -14.12 -13.26 0.78
CA LYS A 269 -14.41 -11.96 1.40
C LYS A 269 -14.84 -10.91 0.36
N VAL A 270 -14.20 -10.92 -0.81
CA VAL A 270 -14.46 -9.94 -1.86
C VAL A 270 -15.84 -10.12 -2.47
N ILE A 271 -16.23 -11.35 -2.84
CA ILE A 271 -17.56 -11.61 -3.42
C ILE A 271 -18.69 -11.31 -2.42
N ASP A 272 -18.50 -11.54 -1.12
CA ASP A 272 -19.57 -11.34 -0.14
C ASP A 272 -19.91 -9.84 0.02
N PRO A 273 -21.08 -9.36 -0.44
CA PRO A 273 -21.43 -7.94 -0.36
C PRO A 273 -21.64 -7.47 1.10
N LYS A 274 -21.81 -8.39 2.05
CA LYS A 274 -21.98 -8.08 3.48
C LYS A 274 -20.64 -7.97 4.21
N TYR A 275 -19.55 -8.47 3.63
CA TYR A 275 -18.22 -8.32 4.22
C TYR A 275 -17.80 -6.86 4.13
N LYS A 276 -17.40 -6.28 5.28
CA LYS A 276 -16.89 -4.93 5.38
C LYS A 276 -15.42 -4.99 5.72
N PHE A 277 -14.58 -4.57 4.76
CA PHE A 277 -13.15 -4.41 4.99
C PHE A 277 -12.90 -3.29 5.99
N ALA A 278 -11.87 -3.44 6.84
CA ALA A 278 -11.56 -2.47 7.88
C ALA A 278 -11.05 -1.12 7.32
N ARG A 279 -10.52 -1.13 6.09
CA ARG A 279 -10.05 0.06 5.35
C ARG A 279 -10.58 0.06 3.93
N ASP A 280 -11.11 1.19 3.49
CA ASP A 280 -11.32 1.46 2.06
C ASP A 280 -9.98 1.89 1.47
N TRP A 281 -9.52 1.23 0.40
CA TRP A 281 -8.25 1.55 -0.25
C TRP A 281 -8.23 2.98 -0.80
N ARG A 282 -9.40 3.59 -1.06
CA ARG A 282 -9.57 4.98 -1.53
C ARG A 282 -9.45 6.02 -0.43
N CYS A 283 -9.53 5.61 0.83
CA CYS A 283 -9.31 6.46 1.99
C CYS A 283 -7.84 6.40 2.40
N VAL A 284 -6.96 6.94 1.55
CA VAL A 284 -5.56 7.24 1.89
C VAL A 284 -5.39 8.76 1.92
#